data_AF-A0A7L5SN19-F1
#
_entry.id   AF-A0A7L5SN19-F1
#
_cell.length_a   1.000
_cell.length_b   1.000
_cell.length_c   1.000
_cell.angle_alpha   90.00
_cell.angle_beta   90.00
_cell.angle_gamma   90.00
#
_symmetry.space_group_name_H-M   'P 1'
#
loop_
_entity.id
_entity.type
_entity.pdbx_description
1 polymer ?
#
loop_
_entity_poly.entity_id
_entity_poly.type
_entity_poly.pdbx_seq_one_letter_code
_entity_poly.pdbx_strand_id
1 'polypeptide(L)'
;MQRRLAPALALVAVTALALTGCAQDFEKGPEGKVTEKVKDGKKFYLVVDPAKGGEEKKFRVSKYDYHDCNRGSKYPKCIDG
;
A
#
# COMPACT_ATOMS: atom_id res chain seq x y z
N MET A 1 -38.71 -11.81 53.16
CA MET A 1 -37.37 -12.38 52.91
C MET A 1 -36.77 -11.68 51.70
N GLN A 2 -35.89 -10.69 51.93
CA GLN A 2 -35.22 -9.94 50.86
C GLN A 2 -34.03 -10.76 50.34
N ARG A 3 -34.13 -11.29 49.10
CA ARG A 3 -32.97 -11.82 48.38
C ARG A 3 -32.21 -10.65 47.78
N ARG A 4 -31.08 -10.28 48.41
CA ARG A 4 -30.14 -9.30 47.87
C ARG A 4 -29.34 -9.95 46.73
N LEU A 5 -29.61 -9.54 45.50
CA LEU A 5 -28.76 -9.82 44.35
C LEU A 5 -27.71 -8.69 44.26
N ALA A 6 -26.45 -9.03 44.46
CA ALA A 6 -25.30 -8.20 44.14
C ALA A 6 -24.68 -8.70 42.80
N PRO A 7 -23.65 -8.03 42.26
CA PRO A 7 -23.57 -6.67 41.76
C PRO A 7 -23.22 -6.70 40.25
N ALA A 8 -23.87 -5.91 39.40
CA ALA A 8 -23.51 -5.87 37.97
C ALA A 8 -22.64 -4.63 37.69
N LEU A 9 -21.31 -4.83 37.77
CA LEU A 9 -20.30 -3.96 37.17
C LEU A 9 -20.60 -3.79 35.68
N ALA A 10 -21.11 -2.64 35.27
CA ALA A 10 -21.14 -2.24 33.87
C ALA A 10 -19.90 -1.36 33.60
N LEU A 11 -18.77 -2.00 33.27
CA LEU A 11 -17.65 -1.33 32.61
C LEU A 11 -18.14 -0.89 31.21
N VAL A 12 -18.31 0.41 31.01
CA VAL A 12 -18.52 1.00 29.69
C VAL A 12 -17.18 1.01 28.97
N ALA A 13 -16.89 -0.06 28.21
CA ALA A 13 -15.73 -0.13 27.35
C ALA A 13 -15.95 0.80 26.14
N VAL A 14 -15.32 1.98 26.18
CA VAL A 14 -15.24 2.89 25.04
C VAL A 14 -14.34 2.24 23.99
N THR A 15 -14.94 1.61 22.99
CA THR A 15 -14.21 1.08 21.83
C THR A 15 -13.91 2.23 20.89
N ALA A 16 -12.76 2.89 21.09
CA ALA A 16 -12.18 3.72 20.05
C ALA A 16 -11.68 2.78 18.93
N LEU A 17 -12.53 2.50 17.95
CA LEU A 17 -12.08 1.96 16.68
C LEU A 17 -11.21 3.04 16.02
N ALA A 18 -9.90 2.97 16.28
CA ALA A 18 -8.93 3.66 15.45
C ALA A 18 -9.05 3.05 14.05
N LEU A 19 -9.78 3.73 13.17
CA LEU A 19 -9.64 3.56 11.74
C LEU A 19 -8.22 4.01 11.41
N THR A 20 -7.25 3.10 11.53
CA THR A 20 -6.00 3.20 10.78
C THR A 20 -6.40 3.09 9.32
N GLY A 21 -6.79 4.24 8.76
CA GLY A 21 -7.14 4.39 7.36
C GLY A 21 -6.06 3.70 6.54
N CYS A 22 -6.49 2.74 5.73
CA CYS A 22 -5.64 1.88 4.92
C CYS A 22 -5.00 2.68 3.78
N ALA A 23 -4.17 3.67 4.09
CA ALA A 23 -3.24 4.22 3.13
C ALA A 23 -2.23 3.11 2.85
N GLN A 24 -2.36 2.46 1.69
CA GLN A 24 -1.34 1.55 1.22
C GLN A 24 -0.13 2.41 0.86
N ASP A 25 0.82 2.54 1.77
CA ASP A 25 2.10 3.17 1.49
C ASP A 25 2.84 2.31 0.45
N PHE A 26 2.85 2.79 -0.79
CA PHE A 26 3.64 2.20 -1.86
C PHE A 26 5.02 2.84 -1.85
N GLU A 27 6.07 2.02 -1.84
CA GLU A 27 7.42 2.55 -1.99
C GLU A 27 7.54 3.28 -3.33
N LYS A 28 8.13 4.49 -3.31
CA LYS A 28 8.31 5.27 -4.54
C LYS A 28 9.21 4.57 -5.55
N GLY A 29 10.00 3.55 -5.22
CA GLY A 29 10.88 2.85 -6.17
C GLY A 29 12.04 3.73 -6.70
N PRO A 30 13.02 3.14 -7.41
CA PRO A 30 14.18 3.88 -7.91
C PRO A 30 13.86 4.64 -9.20
N GLU A 31 14.53 5.77 -9.43
CA GLU A 31 14.48 6.46 -10.72
C GLU A 31 15.14 5.60 -11.82
N GLY A 32 14.51 5.52 -12.99
CA GLY A 32 14.99 4.62 -14.03
C GLY A 32 14.02 4.44 -15.18
N LYS A 33 14.14 3.30 -15.86
CA LYS A 33 13.24 2.90 -16.95
C LYS A 33 12.42 1.69 -16.53
N VAL A 34 11.12 1.74 -16.73
CA VAL A 34 10.24 0.59 -16.48
C VAL A 34 10.58 -0.50 -17.50
N THR A 35 11.06 -1.64 -17.04
CA THR A 35 11.42 -2.75 -17.91
C THR A 35 10.35 -3.81 -17.98
N GLU A 36 9.57 -3.97 -16.91
CA GLU A 36 8.43 -4.89 -16.87
C GLU A 36 7.27 -4.38 -16.00
N LYS A 37 6.11 -4.99 -16.23
CA LYS A 37 4.86 -4.74 -15.50
C LYS A 37 4.32 -6.09 -15.06
N VAL A 38 4.22 -6.31 -13.75
CA VAL A 38 3.73 -7.58 -13.20
C VAL A 38 2.43 -7.36 -12.44
N LYS A 39 1.43 -8.16 -12.76
CA LYS A 39 0.15 -8.21 -12.03
C LYS A 39 0.07 -9.55 -11.31
N ASP A 40 -0.10 -9.50 -9.99
CA ASP A 40 -0.26 -10.70 -9.16
C ASP A 40 -1.58 -10.59 -8.37
N GLY A 41 -2.61 -11.24 -8.89
CA GLY A 41 -3.98 -11.11 -8.40
C GLY A 41 -4.48 -9.66 -8.45
N LYS A 42 -4.71 -9.08 -7.26
CA LYS A 42 -5.14 -7.68 -7.07
C LYS A 42 -3.98 -6.70 -6.85
N LYS A 43 -2.73 -7.18 -6.85
CA LYS A 43 -1.52 -6.38 -6.62
C LYS A 43 -0.85 -6.04 -7.95
N PHE A 44 -0.30 -4.83 -8.02
CA PHE A 44 0.36 -4.29 -9.19
C PHE A 44 1.81 -3.97 -8.86
N TYR A 45 2.73 -4.30 -9.77
CA TYR A 45 4.16 -4.11 -9.59
C TYR A 45 4.78 -3.56 -10.87
N LEU A 46 5.77 -2.69 -10.69
CA LEU A 46 6.68 -2.27 -11.75
C LEU A 46 8.05 -2.89 -11.47
N VAL A 47 8.76 -3.25 -12.54
CA VAL A 47 10.19 -3.54 -12.51
C VAL A 47 10.87 -2.37 -13.18
N VAL A 48 11.83 -1.76 -12.48
CA VAL A 48 12.58 -0.60 -12.97
C VAL A 48 14.06 -0.92 -13.00
N ASP A 49 14.67 -0.69 -14.15
CA ASP A 49 16.13 -0.63 -14.33
C ASP A 49 16.64 0.75 -13.88
N PRO A 50 17.42 0.83 -12.77
CA PRO A 50 17.85 2.09 -12.20
C PRO A 50 18.79 2.88 -13.12
N ALA A 51 18.53 4.18 -13.27
CA ALA A 51 19.36 5.04 -14.14
C ALA A 51 20.82 5.22 -13.64
N LYS A 52 21.06 5.01 -12.34
CA LYS A 52 22.39 5.14 -11.71
C LYS A 52 23.18 3.82 -11.72
N GLY A 53 22.72 2.82 -12.46
CA GLY A 53 23.24 1.47 -12.41
C GLY A 53 22.78 0.70 -11.18
N GLY A 54 22.90 -0.62 -11.25
CA GLY A 54 22.42 -1.55 -10.22
C GLY A 54 21.55 -2.65 -10.83
N GLU A 55 20.95 -3.45 -9.96
CA GLU A 55 20.01 -4.49 -10.37
C GLU A 55 18.61 -3.90 -10.57
N GLU A 56 17.82 -4.52 -11.45
CA GLU A 56 16.42 -4.18 -11.61
C GLU A 56 15.65 -4.35 -10.30
N LYS A 57 14.83 -3.36 -9.95
CA LYS A 57 14.04 -3.40 -8.72
C LYS A 57 12.56 -3.57 -9.04
N LYS A 58 11.98 -4.65 -8.49
CA LYS A 58 10.53 -4.88 -8.46
C LYS A 58 9.94 -4.29 -7.19
N PHE A 59 8.94 -3.42 -7.32
CA PHE A 59 8.23 -2.84 -6.17
C PHE A 59 6.75 -2.69 -6.45
N ARG A 60 5.95 -2.64 -5.38
CA ARG A 60 4.50 -2.58 -5.46
C ARG A 60 4.06 -1.14 -5.71
N VAL A 61 3.10 -0.96 -6.61
CA VAL A 61 2.54 0.34 -6.96
C VAL A 61 1.01 0.30 -6.88
N SER A 62 0.38 1.48 -6.97
CA SER A 62 -1.06 1.56 -7.11
C SER A 62 -1.53 1.05 -8.47
N LYS A 63 -2.83 0.82 -8.61
CA LYS A 63 -3.43 0.47 -9.91
C LYS A 63 -3.21 1.60 -10.94
N TYR A 64 -3.27 2.86 -10.52
CA TYR A 64 -3.14 4.02 -11.40
C TYR A 64 -1.72 4.12 -11.95
N ASP A 65 -0.72 4.14 -11.07
CA ASP A 65 0.70 4.12 -11.42
C ASP A 65 1.05 2.98 -12.38
N TYR A 66 0.50 1.79 -12.12
CA TYR A 66 0.69 0.64 -12.98
C TYR A 66 0.12 0.86 -14.39
N HIS A 67 -1.01 1.55 -14.53
CA HIS A 67 -1.60 1.82 -15.84
C HIS A 67 -0.95 3.01 -16.55
N ASP A 68 -0.53 4.03 -15.80
CA ASP A 68 0.11 5.24 -16.35
C ASP A 68 1.56 4.96 -16.80
N CYS A 69 2.27 4.08 -16.10
CA CYS A 69 3.60 3.62 -16.50
C CYS A 69 3.53 2.42 -17.44
N ASN A 70 4.00 2.60 -18.67
CA ASN A 70 4.18 1.52 -19.64
C ASN A 70 5.63 1.01 -19.67
N ARG A 71 5.81 -0.20 -20.22
CA ARG A 71 7.16 -0.71 -20.47
C ARG A 71 7.92 0.26 -21.37
N GLY A 72 9.10 0.67 -20.93
CA GLY A 72 9.94 1.66 -21.58
C GLY A 72 9.77 3.09 -21.07
N SER A 73 8.75 3.38 -20.26
CA SER A 73 8.53 4.69 -19.66
C SER A 73 9.64 5.05 -18.68
N LYS A 74 9.92 6.35 -18.56
CA LYS A 74 10.79 6.89 -17.50
C LYS A 74 10.03 6.95 -16.19
N TYR A 75 10.60 6.37 -15.15
CA TYR A 75 10.07 6.36 -13.80
C TYR A 75 10.93 7.26 -12.90
N PRO A 76 10.35 8.05 -11.97
CA PRO A 76 8.93 8.17 -11.63
C PRO A 76 8.13 9.13 -12.54
N LYS A 77 8.71 9.67 -13.62
CA LYS A 77 7.98 10.63 -14.47
C LYS A 77 6.62 10.16 -14.98
N CYS A 78 6.43 8.86 -15.19
CA CYS A 78 5.15 8.30 -15.61
C CYS A 78 4.09 8.17 -14.49
N ILE A 79 4.41 8.53 -13.24
CA ILE A 79 3.47 8.57 -12.10
C ILE A 79 3.31 9.98 -11.51
N ASP A 80 4.08 10.97 -11.97
CA ASP A 80 4.11 12.30 -11.34
C ASP A 80 2.91 13.20 -11.75
N GLY A 81 2.06 12.79 -12.70
CA GLY A 81 0.84 13.51 -13.10
C GLY A 81 1.08 14.71 -14.03
#